data_AF-A0A358XQN2-F1
#
_entry.id   AF-A0A358XQN2-F1
#
_cell.length_a   1.000
_cell.length_b   1.000
_cell.length_c   1.000
_cell.angle_alpha   90.00
_cell.angle_beta   90.00
_cell.angle_gamma   90.00
#
_symmetry.space_group_name_H-M   'P 1'
#
loop_
_entity.id
_entity.type
_entity.pdbx_description
1 polymer ?
#
loop_
_entity_poly.entity_id
_entity_poly.type
_entity_poly.pdbx_seq_one_letter_code
_entity_poly.pdbx_strand_id
1 'polypeptide(L)'
;MSGKQIFQTSSKKRWYAFSWMSSALVIGLIIGVICVVYTLGKIQIPPFPTINTNTALTEKSTARLKKSKQFKEFTIVKSELEKIKRDRELKHLKHIGTKDRINMGFYVSSWSNEVREQSLSDLRRNIGHLDMVAMESFFTVPNQDTVVDKADTAALKVIHQYKRKAIAQISNFSGNDFDGQTVKAILLNPDKQQRFIDDILLKVKRNGFAGINIDFENLQLDDHQPLNDFMAHIYTVFHTEGLLVTQDISPENDDYDPISLQKYNDYIIT
;
A
#
# COMPACT_ATOMS: atom_id res chain seq x y z
N MET A 1 54.44 55.76 17.95
CA MET A 1 53.17 56.23 18.55
C MET A 1 52.23 55.04 18.61
N SER A 2 51.96 54.52 19.80
CA SER A 2 51.26 53.23 20.00
C SER A 2 49.75 53.38 19.76
N GLY A 3 49.21 52.54 18.86
CA GLY A 3 47.82 52.58 18.40
C GLY A 3 46.82 52.19 19.49
N LYS A 4 45.75 52.98 19.63
CA LYS A 4 44.57 52.57 20.41
C LYS A 4 43.84 51.46 19.67
N GLN A 5 43.71 50.31 20.33
CA GLN A 5 43.03 49.13 19.81
C GLN A 5 41.53 49.42 19.65
N ILE A 6 40.93 48.99 18.54
CA ILE A 6 39.58 49.38 18.06
C ILE A 6 38.45 49.04 19.06
N PHE A 7 38.72 48.16 20.04
CA PHE A 7 37.75 47.74 21.06
C PHE A 7 37.94 48.37 22.46
N GLN A 8 38.91 49.26 22.64
CA GLN A 8 39.09 49.97 23.91
C GLN A 8 38.09 51.14 24.03
N THR A 9 37.17 51.03 24.99
CA THR A 9 36.21 52.09 25.34
C THR A 9 36.46 52.56 26.76
N SER A 10 36.49 53.88 26.98
CA SER A 10 36.70 54.51 28.30
C SER A 10 35.46 54.43 29.20
N SER A 11 34.32 53.94 28.70
CA SER A 11 33.05 53.89 29.42
C SER A 11 32.52 52.46 29.57
N LYS A 12 32.03 52.12 30.76
CA LYS A 12 31.43 50.80 31.06
C LYS A 12 30.05 50.59 30.44
N LYS A 13 29.46 51.59 29.77
CA LYS A 13 28.09 51.55 29.23
C LYS A 13 27.85 50.38 28.26
N ARG A 14 28.81 50.08 27.37
CA ARG A 14 28.67 48.99 26.38
C ARG A 14 28.68 47.60 27.03
N TRP A 15 29.48 47.43 28.10
CA TRP A 15 29.52 46.20 28.88
C TRP A 15 28.21 45.97 29.64
N TYR A 16 27.67 47.02 30.28
CA TYR A 16 26.37 46.93 30.93
C TYR A 16 25.23 46.65 29.94
N ALA A 17 25.21 47.30 28.78
CA ALA A 17 24.22 47.02 27.74
C ALA A 17 24.30 45.57 27.24
N PHE A 18 25.50 45.06 26.99
CA PHE A 18 25.71 43.66 26.59
C PHE A 18 25.26 42.68 27.67
N SER A 19 25.63 42.91 28.93
CA SER A 19 25.24 42.06 30.07
C SER A 19 23.73 42.08 30.32
N TRP A 20 23.06 43.21 30.14
CA TRP A 20 21.61 43.30 30.25
C TRP A 20 20.90 42.62 29.08
N MET A 21 21.39 42.78 27.84
CA MET A 21 20.84 42.09 26.67
C MET A 21 21.00 40.57 26.76
N SER A 22 22.17 40.08 27.18
CA SER A 22 22.40 38.64 27.35
C SER A 22 21.50 38.05 28.44
N SER A 23 21.32 38.77 29.54
CA SER A 23 20.46 38.34 30.64
C SER A 23 18.98 38.33 30.23
N ALA A 24 18.51 39.34 29.50
CA ALA A 24 17.15 39.40 28.99
C ALA A 24 16.84 38.25 28.01
N LEU A 25 17.81 37.89 27.17
CA LEU A 25 17.67 36.78 26.22
C LEU A 25 17.55 35.42 26.94
N VAL A 26 18.38 35.18 27.95
CA VAL A 26 18.30 33.96 28.78
C VAL A 26 16.98 33.87 29.52
N ILE A 27 16.51 34.97 30.12
CA ILE A 27 15.21 35.02 30.81
C ILE A 27 14.06 34.74 29.83
N GLY A 28 14.11 35.30 28.62
CA GLY A 28 13.12 35.05 27.57
C GLY A 28 13.05 33.58 27.16
N LEU A 29 14.19 32.90 27.02
CA LEU A 29 14.23 31.47 26.73
C LEU A 29 13.63 30.62 27.86
N ILE A 30 13.93 30.96 29.12
CA ILE A 30 13.37 30.25 30.29
C ILE A 30 11.85 30.40 30.32
N ILE A 31 11.33 31.61 30.10
CA ILE A 31 9.88 31.86 30.03
C ILE A 31 9.25 31.06 28.88
N GLY A 32 9.89 31.04 27.71
CA GLY A 32 9.42 30.26 26.56
C GLY A 32 9.29 28.77 26.87
N VAL A 33 10.29 28.17 27.53
CA VAL A 33 10.25 26.77 27.97
C VAL A 33 9.13 26.53 28.98
N ILE A 34 8.94 27.42 29.95
CA ILE A 34 7.85 27.33 30.93
C ILE A 34 6.49 27.38 30.23
N CYS A 35 6.31 28.28 29.25
CA CYS A 35 5.08 28.37 28.47
C CYS A 35 4.80 27.07 27.69
N VAL A 36 5.81 26.46 27.05
CA VAL A 36 5.66 25.19 26.32
C VAL A 36 5.31 24.04 27.26
N VAL A 37 5.95 23.95 28.42
CA VAL A 37 5.63 22.92 29.43
C VAL A 37 4.20 23.10 29.96
N TYR A 38 3.79 24.34 30.21
CA TYR A 38 2.45 24.66 30.66
C TYR A 38 1.38 24.34 29.61
N THR A 39 1.62 24.64 28.33
CA THR A 39 0.68 24.32 27.24
C THR A 39 0.57 22.82 27.03
N LEU A 40 1.68 22.08 27.01
CA LEU A 40 1.66 20.62 26.89
C LEU A 40 0.94 19.94 28.07
N GLY A 41 1.10 20.47 29.30
CA GLY A 41 0.37 19.97 30.47
C GLY A 41 -1.13 20.29 30.50
N LYS A 42 -1.58 21.21 29.64
CA LYS A 42 -2.98 21.68 29.52
C LYS A 42 -3.66 21.23 28.24
N ILE A 43 -3.04 20.37 27.41
CA ILE A 43 -3.73 19.74 26.28
C ILE A 43 -4.83 18.85 26.85
N GLN A 44 -6.02 19.45 27.00
CA GLN A 44 -7.26 18.74 27.17
C GLN A 44 -7.55 18.08 25.83
N ILE A 45 -7.19 16.80 25.72
CA ILE A 45 -7.79 15.93 24.71
C ILE A 45 -9.29 16.02 24.99
N PRO A 46 -10.12 16.59 24.09
CA PRO A 46 -11.55 16.63 24.32
C PRO A 46 -11.98 15.18 24.55
N PRO A 47 -12.65 14.85 25.67
CA PRO A 47 -13.08 13.49 25.90
C PRO A 47 -13.96 13.11 24.72
N PHE A 48 -13.66 11.97 24.09
CA PHE A 48 -14.49 11.46 23.01
C PHE A 48 -15.95 11.50 23.45
N PRO A 49 -16.88 11.96 22.59
CA PRO A 49 -18.28 11.91 22.93
C PRO A 49 -18.64 10.45 23.24
N THR A 50 -18.96 10.17 24.51
CA THR A 50 -19.50 8.88 24.91
C THR A 50 -20.90 8.79 24.32
N ILE A 51 -21.01 8.21 23.12
CA ILE A 51 -22.31 7.84 22.54
C ILE A 51 -22.80 6.67 23.38
N ASN A 52 -23.56 6.98 24.43
CA ASN A 52 -24.14 5.96 25.30
C ASN A 52 -25.39 5.40 24.61
N THR A 53 -25.21 4.55 23.60
CA THR A 53 -26.30 3.79 22.95
C THR A 53 -26.84 2.66 23.83
N ASN A 54 -26.37 2.55 25.08
CA ASN A 54 -26.67 1.47 26.01
C ASN A 54 -27.88 1.75 26.90
N THR A 55 -28.88 2.52 26.45
CA THR A 55 -30.20 2.37 27.06
C THR A 55 -30.69 0.97 26.68
N ALA A 56 -30.53 0.04 27.63
CA ALA A 56 -31.01 -1.32 27.46
C ALA A 56 -32.48 -1.26 27.04
N LEU A 57 -32.76 -1.73 25.83
CA LEU A 57 -34.10 -1.81 25.31
C LEU A 57 -34.95 -2.58 26.32
N THR A 58 -36.01 -1.96 26.85
CA THR A 58 -36.97 -2.63 27.74
C THR A 58 -37.52 -3.88 27.04
N GLU A 59 -37.87 -4.95 27.76
CA GLU A 59 -38.41 -6.20 27.20
C GLU A 59 -39.55 -5.97 26.20
N LYS A 60 -40.40 -4.96 26.44
CA LYS A 60 -41.50 -4.59 25.54
C LYS A 60 -41.00 -4.00 24.21
N SER A 61 -39.95 -3.19 24.27
CA SER A 61 -39.33 -2.58 23.08
C SER A 61 -38.53 -3.59 22.28
N THR A 62 -37.80 -4.51 22.94
CA THR A 62 -37.13 -5.63 22.27
C THR A 62 -38.12 -6.59 21.63
N ALA A 63 -39.23 -6.92 22.30
CA ALA A 63 -40.28 -7.76 21.73
C ALA A 63 -40.95 -7.11 20.50
N ARG A 64 -41.14 -5.78 20.52
CA ARG A 64 -41.66 -5.02 19.37
C ARG A 64 -40.66 -4.99 18.20
N LEU A 65 -39.37 -4.77 18.51
CA LEU A 65 -38.29 -4.84 17.51
C LEU A 65 -38.18 -6.23 16.89
N LYS A 66 -38.20 -7.30 17.70
CA LYS A 66 -38.15 -8.69 17.21
C LYS A 66 -39.32 -9.05 16.28
N LYS A 67 -40.45 -8.36 16.41
CA LYS A 67 -41.63 -8.53 15.54
C LYS A 67 -41.60 -7.62 14.30
N SER A 68 -40.69 -6.66 14.23
CA SER A 68 -40.61 -5.73 13.10
C SER A 68 -40.16 -6.44 11.84
N LYS A 69 -40.62 -5.94 10.68
CA LYS A 69 -40.20 -6.43 9.36
C LYS A 69 -38.67 -6.32 9.18
N GLN A 70 -38.12 -5.18 9.60
CA GLN A 70 -36.68 -4.91 9.55
C GLN A 70 -35.84 -5.90 10.36
N PHE A 71 -36.29 -6.32 11.55
CA PHE A 71 -35.56 -7.31 12.35
C PHE A 71 -35.63 -8.71 11.75
N LYS A 72 -36.77 -9.08 11.15
CA LYS A 72 -36.91 -10.35 10.43
C LYS A 72 -36.01 -10.38 9.19
N GLU A 73 -36.01 -9.32 8.39
CA GLU A 73 -35.13 -9.18 7.22
C GLU A 73 -33.66 -9.20 7.65
N PHE A 74 -33.27 -8.47 8.70
CA PHE A 74 -31.91 -8.51 9.25
C PHE A 74 -31.52 -9.91 9.75
N THR A 75 -32.44 -10.64 10.39
CA THR A 75 -32.17 -12.01 10.86
C THR A 75 -31.98 -12.98 9.69
N ILE A 76 -32.78 -12.83 8.62
CA ILE A 76 -32.62 -13.62 7.38
C ILE A 76 -31.25 -13.34 6.77
N VAL A 77 -30.93 -12.07 6.51
CA VAL A 77 -29.63 -11.65 5.96
C VAL A 77 -28.47 -12.14 6.84
N LYS A 78 -28.56 -12.00 8.17
CA LYS A 78 -27.54 -12.50 9.09
C LYS A 78 -27.37 -14.01 9.00
N SER A 79 -28.47 -14.77 8.92
CA SER A 79 -28.41 -16.23 8.83
C SER A 79 -27.85 -16.71 7.49
N GLU A 80 -28.13 -15.99 6.40
CA GLU A 80 -27.51 -16.21 5.09
C GLU A 80 -26.01 -15.90 5.12
N LEU A 81 -25.61 -14.76 5.69
CA LEU A 81 -24.20 -14.39 5.85
C LEU A 81 -23.42 -15.40 6.70
N GLU A 82 -23.99 -15.87 7.81
CA GLU A 82 -23.37 -16.91 8.65
C GLU A 82 -23.29 -18.26 7.93
N LYS A 83 -24.24 -18.56 7.03
CA LYS A 83 -24.17 -19.75 6.17
C LYS A 83 -23.06 -19.60 5.13
N ILE A 84 -22.98 -18.46 4.45
CA ILE A 84 -21.91 -18.14 3.48
C ILE A 84 -20.54 -18.23 4.16
N LYS A 85 -20.41 -17.69 5.39
CA LYS A 85 -19.17 -17.74 6.17
C LYS A 85 -18.78 -19.18 6.52
N ARG A 86 -19.72 -19.97 7.07
CA ARG A 86 -19.46 -21.39 7.38
C ARG A 86 -19.14 -22.22 6.14
N ASP A 87 -19.84 -22.00 5.05
CA ASP A 87 -19.59 -22.68 3.78
C ASP A 87 -18.21 -22.30 3.21
N ARG A 88 -17.79 -21.03 3.37
CA ARG A 88 -16.45 -20.55 3.02
C ARG A 88 -15.38 -21.20 3.91
N GLU A 89 -15.57 -21.24 5.23
CA GLU A 89 -14.65 -21.90 6.17
C GLU A 89 -14.52 -23.40 5.90
N LEU A 90 -15.63 -24.10 5.66
CA LEU A 90 -15.66 -25.51 5.29
C LEU A 90 -14.99 -25.77 3.94
N LYS A 91 -15.15 -24.87 2.96
CA LYS A 91 -14.40 -24.91 1.69
C LYS A 91 -12.90 -24.65 1.89
N HIS A 92 -12.52 -23.73 2.78
CA HIS A 92 -11.11 -23.47 3.08
C HIS A 92 -10.43 -24.72 3.66
N LEU A 93 -11.07 -25.39 4.62
CA LEU A 93 -10.55 -26.57 5.32
C LEU A 93 -10.41 -27.82 4.42
N LYS A 94 -11.22 -27.95 3.37
CA LYS A 94 -11.28 -29.17 2.55
C LYS A 94 -10.40 -29.17 1.29
N HIS A 95 -9.82 -28.03 0.90
CA HIS A 95 -9.23 -27.87 -0.44
C HIS A 95 -7.84 -27.20 -0.46
N ILE A 96 -6.95 -27.51 0.48
CA ILE A 96 -5.54 -27.09 0.37
C ILE A 96 -4.90 -27.86 -0.80
N GLY A 97 -4.59 -27.18 -1.92
CA GLY A 97 -3.77 -27.72 -3.00
C GLY A 97 -4.48 -28.55 -4.08
N THR A 98 -5.75 -28.29 -4.38
CA THR A 98 -6.39 -28.83 -5.61
C THR A 98 -6.07 -27.94 -6.82
N LYS A 99 -6.03 -28.52 -8.03
CA LYS A 99 -5.78 -27.82 -9.32
C LYS A 99 -6.62 -26.55 -9.53
N ASP A 100 -7.77 -26.45 -8.86
CA ASP A 100 -8.76 -25.38 -9.00
C ASP A 100 -8.66 -24.27 -7.94
N ARG A 101 -7.66 -24.29 -7.04
CA ARG A 101 -7.48 -23.26 -6.01
C ARG A 101 -6.01 -22.91 -5.80
N ILE A 102 -5.71 -21.61 -5.81
CA ILE A 102 -4.38 -21.06 -5.55
C ILE A 102 -4.40 -20.25 -4.26
N ASN A 103 -3.43 -20.47 -3.40
CA ASN A 103 -3.13 -19.62 -2.25
C ASN A 103 -1.96 -18.72 -2.64
N MET A 104 -2.27 -17.48 -3.00
CA MET A 104 -1.29 -16.43 -3.30
C MET A 104 -1.08 -15.55 -2.06
N GLY A 105 0.17 -15.29 -1.71
CA GLY A 105 0.52 -14.33 -0.66
C GLY A 105 1.20 -13.10 -1.24
N PHE A 106 0.96 -11.94 -0.65
CA PHE A 106 1.63 -10.69 -1.01
C PHE A 106 2.85 -10.48 -0.12
N TYR A 107 3.96 -10.08 -0.74
CA TYR A 107 5.24 -9.84 -0.10
C TYR A 107 5.69 -8.41 -0.39
N VAL A 108 5.77 -7.61 0.67
CA VAL A 108 6.15 -6.20 0.63
C VAL A 108 7.53 -6.04 1.24
N SER A 109 8.44 -5.35 0.54
CA SER A 109 9.82 -5.12 1.01
C SER A 109 10.34 -3.71 0.76
N SER A 110 9.62 -2.89 -0.01
CA SER A 110 10.16 -1.62 -0.50
C SER A 110 10.00 -0.45 0.49
N TRP A 111 9.21 -0.61 1.55
CA TRP A 111 8.77 0.47 2.44
C TRP A 111 9.82 0.85 3.49
N SER A 112 10.44 -0.14 4.13
CA SER A 112 11.55 0.06 5.06
C SER A 112 12.34 -1.25 5.25
N ASN A 113 13.54 -1.15 5.82
CA ASN A 113 14.34 -2.33 6.15
C ASN A 113 13.65 -3.20 7.20
N GLU A 114 12.96 -2.60 8.18
CA GLU A 114 12.22 -3.31 9.22
C GLU A 114 11.04 -4.10 8.61
N VAL A 115 10.27 -3.46 7.71
CA VAL A 115 9.18 -4.13 6.98
C VAL A 115 9.74 -5.28 6.15
N ARG A 116 10.84 -5.06 5.42
CA ARG A 116 11.49 -6.10 4.63
C ARG A 116 11.90 -7.31 5.47
N GLU A 117 12.56 -7.10 6.61
CA GLU A 117 13.00 -8.20 7.50
C GLU A 117 11.81 -8.94 8.12
N GLN A 118 10.74 -8.21 8.50
CA GLN A 118 9.53 -8.82 9.02
C GLN A 118 8.81 -9.65 7.96
N SER A 119 8.60 -9.10 6.76
CA SER A 119 8.03 -9.81 5.61
C SER A 119 8.85 -11.05 5.25
N LEU A 120 10.19 -10.98 5.28
CA LEU A 120 11.04 -12.13 4.98
C LEU A 120 10.95 -13.23 6.06
N SER A 121 10.81 -12.83 7.33
CA SER A 121 10.55 -13.76 8.44
C SER A 121 9.19 -14.45 8.28
N ASP A 122 8.15 -13.68 7.95
CA ASP A 122 6.80 -14.21 7.72
C ASP A 122 6.74 -15.13 6.50
N LEU A 123 7.42 -14.76 5.41
CA LEU A 123 7.54 -15.60 4.23
C LEU A 123 8.14 -16.97 4.59
N ARG A 124 9.28 -17.00 5.31
CA ARG A 124 9.91 -18.27 5.72
C ARG A 124 9.00 -19.16 6.56
N ARG A 125 8.18 -18.55 7.43
CA ARG A 125 7.24 -19.29 8.28
C ARG A 125 6.06 -19.87 7.50
N ASN A 126 5.59 -19.16 6.47
CA ASN A 126 4.30 -19.45 5.84
C ASN A 126 4.38 -19.98 4.41
N ILE A 127 5.52 -19.91 3.73
CA ILE A 127 5.68 -20.29 2.30
C ILE A 127 5.24 -21.74 2.01
N GLY A 128 5.30 -22.63 3.00
CA GLY A 128 4.79 -24.00 2.87
C GLY A 128 3.29 -24.09 2.55
N HIS A 129 2.51 -23.07 2.93
CA HIS A 129 1.07 -22.97 2.72
C HIS A 129 0.67 -22.24 1.44
N LEU A 130 1.63 -21.63 0.75
CA LEU A 130 1.40 -20.82 -0.45
C LEU A 130 1.76 -21.61 -1.70
N ASP A 131 1.04 -21.34 -2.79
CA ASP A 131 1.32 -21.88 -4.13
C ASP A 131 2.22 -20.89 -4.92
N MET A 132 2.00 -19.60 -4.69
CA MET A 132 2.75 -18.51 -5.29
C MET A 132 2.81 -17.28 -4.38
N VAL A 133 3.73 -16.37 -4.69
CA VAL A 133 3.93 -15.12 -3.94
C VAL A 133 4.02 -13.95 -4.91
N ALA A 134 3.12 -12.97 -4.82
CA ALA A 134 3.29 -11.66 -5.44
C ALA A 134 4.29 -10.85 -4.64
N MET A 135 5.39 -10.45 -5.26
CA MET A 135 6.43 -9.67 -4.63
C MET A 135 6.40 -8.26 -5.20
N GLU A 136 6.13 -7.26 -4.36
CA GLU A 136 6.25 -5.84 -4.71
C GLU A 136 7.71 -5.55 -5.11
N SER A 137 7.98 -5.59 -6.42
CA SER A 137 9.35 -5.67 -6.96
C SER A 137 9.62 -4.60 -7.99
N PHE A 138 8.61 -4.20 -8.78
CA PHE A 138 8.77 -3.23 -9.85
C PHE A 138 7.94 -1.99 -9.57
N PHE A 139 8.49 -0.84 -9.93
CA PHE A 139 7.84 0.45 -9.77
C PHE A 139 7.97 1.26 -11.05
N THR A 140 6.91 1.92 -11.47
CA THR A 140 7.00 2.86 -12.60
C THR A 140 7.92 4.04 -12.25
N VAL A 141 8.54 4.62 -13.28
CA VAL A 141 9.34 5.84 -13.13
C VAL A 141 8.57 7.02 -13.75
N PRO A 142 8.37 8.14 -13.03
CA PRO A 142 7.62 9.27 -13.55
C PRO A 142 8.10 9.74 -14.93
N ASN A 143 7.18 9.90 -15.86
CA ASN A 143 7.41 10.32 -17.24
C ASN A 143 8.32 9.40 -18.07
N GLN A 144 8.49 8.15 -17.65
CA GLN A 144 9.26 7.14 -18.39
C GLN A 144 8.41 5.91 -18.67
N ASP A 145 8.81 5.16 -19.68
CA ASP A 145 8.24 3.89 -20.12
C ASP A 145 9.14 2.72 -19.71
N THR A 146 9.69 2.80 -18.48
CA THR A 146 10.51 1.75 -17.86
C THR A 146 10.17 1.60 -16.38
N VAL A 147 10.62 0.51 -15.77
CA VAL A 147 10.43 0.23 -14.34
C VAL A 147 11.73 0.25 -13.55
N VAL A 148 11.69 0.67 -12.29
CA VAL A 148 12.78 0.40 -11.33
C VAL A 148 12.64 -1.03 -10.83
N ASP A 149 13.73 -1.78 -10.85
CA ASP A 149 13.81 -3.09 -10.21
C ASP A 149 14.27 -2.96 -8.76
N LYS A 150 13.38 -3.33 -7.83
CA LYS A 150 13.61 -3.41 -6.39
C LYS A 150 13.36 -4.82 -5.84
N ALA A 151 13.44 -5.87 -6.68
CA ALA A 151 13.18 -7.23 -6.25
C ALA A 151 14.08 -7.68 -5.07
N ASP A 152 13.47 -8.21 -4.01
CA ASP A 152 14.23 -8.79 -2.89
C ASP A 152 14.75 -10.19 -3.24
N THR A 153 16.02 -10.24 -3.62
CA THR A 153 16.71 -11.50 -3.96
C THR A 153 16.73 -12.52 -2.81
N ALA A 154 16.67 -12.09 -1.54
CA ALA A 154 16.61 -13.01 -0.41
C ALA A 154 15.26 -13.72 -0.34
N ALA A 155 14.16 -12.99 -0.61
CA ALA A 155 12.82 -13.57 -0.69
C ALA A 155 12.67 -14.49 -1.90
N LEU A 156 13.16 -14.08 -3.08
CA LEU A 156 13.20 -14.92 -4.28
C LEU A 156 13.88 -16.26 -4.00
N LYS A 157 15.04 -16.23 -3.32
CA LYS A 157 15.75 -17.46 -2.94
C LYS A 157 14.92 -18.38 -2.07
N VAL A 158 14.21 -17.84 -1.06
CA VAL A 158 13.32 -18.63 -0.19
C VAL A 158 12.19 -19.26 -1.00
N ILE A 159 11.52 -18.49 -1.87
CA ILE A 159 10.41 -18.97 -2.69
C ILE A 159 10.85 -20.11 -3.61
N HIS A 160 11.99 -19.94 -4.30
CA HIS A 160 12.54 -20.96 -5.19
C HIS A 160 13.01 -22.22 -4.45
N GLN A 161 13.59 -22.08 -3.24
CA GLN A 161 13.97 -23.23 -2.41
C GLN A 161 12.76 -24.11 -2.05
N TYR A 162 11.59 -23.49 -1.84
CA TYR A 162 10.32 -24.20 -1.60
C TYR A 162 9.61 -24.64 -2.89
N LYS A 163 10.24 -24.44 -4.06
CA LYS A 163 9.67 -24.75 -5.38
C LYS A 163 8.29 -24.10 -5.58
N ARG A 164 8.14 -22.86 -5.11
CA ARG A 164 6.95 -22.02 -5.32
C ARG A 164 7.21 -21.00 -6.41
N LYS A 165 6.13 -20.45 -6.97
CA LYS A 165 6.20 -19.42 -8.01
C LYS A 165 6.37 -18.05 -7.36
N ALA A 166 7.40 -17.31 -7.75
CA ALA A 166 7.50 -15.88 -7.48
C ALA A 166 6.85 -15.12 -8.63
N ILE A 167 5.93 -14.20 -8.35
CA ILE A 167 5.30 -13.30 -9.33
C ILE A 167 5.79 -11.90 -9.02
N ALA A 168 6.35 -11.20 -10.00
CA ALA A 168 6.74 -9.81 -9.80
C ALA A 168 5.49 -8.95 -9.79
N GLN A 169 5.22 -8.20 -8.73
CA GLN A 169 4.19 -7.17 -8.74
C GLN A 169 4.81 -5.85 -9.19
N ILE A 170 4.14 -5.19 -10.12
CA ILE A 170 4.46 -3.84 -10.58
C ILE A 170 3.43 -2.86 -10.02
N SER A 171 3.91 -1.85 -9.30
CA SER A 171 3.10 -0.76 -8.79
C SER A 171 3.40 0.55 -9.50
N ASN A 172 2.40 1.40 -9.66
CA ASN A 172 2.61 2.80 -10.07
C ASN A 172 2.75 3.77 -8.88
N PHE A 173 3.00 3.24 -7.68
CA PHE A 173 3.35 4.06 -6.53
C PHE A 173 4.73 4.72 -6.72
N SER A 174 4.75 6.05 -6.71
CA SER A 174 5.95 6.84 -6.94
C SER A 174 6.00 8.07 -6.04
N GLY A 175 7.14 8.27 -5.39
CA GLY A 175 7.27 9.31 -4.37
C GLY A 175 6.39 8.98 -3.16
N ASN A 176 5.25 9.67 -3.05
CA ASN A 176 4.30 9.52 -1.93
C ASN A 176 2.85 9.24 -2.39
N ASP A 177 2.63 8.99 -3.69
CA ASP A 177 1.29 8.79 -4.26
C ASP A 177 1.34 7.85 -5.48
N PHE A 178 0.19 7.42 -5.96
CA PHE A 178 0.06 6.67 -7.19
C PHE A 178 0.10 7.60 -8.41
N ASP A 179 1.05 7.35 -9.31
CA ASP A 179 1.22 8.11 -10.54
C ASP A 179 0.44 7.46 -11.69
N GLY A 180 -0.87 7.72 -11.72
CA GLY A 180 -1.74 7.28 -12.81
C GLY A 180 -1.44 7.97 -14.14
N GLN A 181 -0.86 9.18 -14.14
CA GLN A 181 -0.58 9.94 -15.36
C GLN A 181 0.54 9.30 -16.18
N THR A 182 1.60 8.83 -15.52
CA THR A 182 2.66 8.07 -16.19
C THR A 182 2.12 6.80 -16.83
N VAL A 183 1.27 6.05 -16.13
CA VAL A 183 0.65 4.83 -16.68
C VAL A 183 -0.28 5.18 -17.83
N LYS A 184 -1.17 6.17 -17.68
CA LYS A 184 -2.07 6.63 -18.76
C LYS A 184 -1.29 7.01 -20.01
N ALA A 185 -0.15 7.69 -19.88
CA ALA A 185 0.71 8.06 -21.00
C ALA A 185 1.36 6.84 -21.70
N ILE A 186 1.61 5.74 -20.99
CA ILE A 186 2.08 4.47 -21.56
C ILE A 186 0.93 3.75 -22.27
N LEU A 187 -0.24 3.66 -21.63
CA LEU A 187 -1.41 2.96 -22.18
C LEU A 187 -1.87 3.57 -23.50
N LEU A 188 -1.83 4.91 -23.63
CA LEU A 188 -2.30 5.64 -24.81
C LEU A 188 -1.29 5.69 -25.97
N ASN A 189 -0.08 5.14 -25.82
CA ASN A 189 0.96 5.20 -26.85
C ASN A 189 1.56 3.81 -27.12
N PRO A 190 1.28 3.19 -28.29
CA PRO A 190 1.73 1.84 -28.60
C PRO A 190 3.25 1.63 -28.52
N ASP A 191 4.05 2.62 -28.93
CA ASP A 191 5.51 2.50 -28.89
C ASP A 191 6.04 2.53 -27.45
N LYS A 192 5.45 3.36 -26.58
CA LYS A 192 5.76 3.36 -25.14
C LYS A 192 5.32 2.06 -24.49
N GLN A 193 4.14 1.59 -24.86
CA GLN A 193 3.59 0.33 -24.35
C GLN A 193 4.52 -0.84 -24.67
N GLN A 194 5.01 -0.94 -25.91
CA GLN A 194 5.97 -1.97 -26.30
C GLN A 194 7.27 -1.90 -25.48
N ARG A 195 7.90 -0.71 -25.40
CA ARG A 195 9.14 -0.55 -24.63
C ARG A 195 8.98 -0.90 -23.17
N PHE A 196 7.84 -0.53 -22.59
CA PHE A 196 7.51 -0.84 -21.20
C PHE A 196 7.33 -2.34 -20.98
N ILE A 197 6.59 -3.03 -21.85
CA ILE A 197 6.42 -4.50 -21.79
C ILE A 197 7.77 -5.21 -21.95
N ASP A 198 8.61 -4.78 -22.90
CA ASP A 198 9.94 -5.37 -23.13
C ASP A 198 10.85 -5.21 -21.91
N ASP A 199 10.82 -4.05 -21.28
CA ASP A 199 11.60 -3.75 -20.07
C ASP A 199 11.17 -4.60 -18.87
N ILE A 200 9.85 -4.76 -18.67
CA ILE A 200 9.31 -5.65 -17.63
C ILE A 200 9.71 -7.09 -17.93
N LEU A 201 9.50 -7.58 -19.16
CA LEU A 201 9.82 -8.95 -19.55
C LEU A 201 11.30 -9.28 -19.31
N LEU A 202 12.21 -8.37 -19.70
CA LEU A 202 13.63 -8.50 -19.45
C LEU A 202 13.94 -8.71 -17.96
N LYS A 203 13.33 -7.90 -17.09
CA LYS A 203 13.56 -7.94 -15.63
C LYS A 203 12.91 -9.16 -14.98
N VAL A 204 11.70 -9.54 -15.40
CA VAL A 204 11.01 -10.77 -14.98
C VAL A 204 11.90 -11.99 -15.25
N LYS A 205 12.40 -12.11 -16.49
CA LYS A 205 13.28 -13.23 -16.89
C LYS A 205 14.61 -13.20 -16.17
N ARG A 206 15.24 -12.02 -16.03
CA ARG A 206 16.52 -11.86 -15.33
C ARG A 206 16.46 -12.33 -13.88
N ASN A 207 15.37 -12.02 -13.17
CA ASN A 207 15.22 -12.35 -11.76
C ASN A 207 14.62 -13.76 -11.54
N GLY A 208 14.22 -14.45 -12.61
CA GLY A 208 13.62 -15.78 -12.53
C GLY A 208 12.21 -15.80 -11.96
N PHE A 209 11.45 -14.72 -12.14
CA PHE A 209 10.02 -14.71 -11.81
C PHE A 209 9.23 -15.60 -12.77
N ALA A 210 8.15 -16.19 -12.27
CA ALA A 210 7.22 -17.04 -13.02
C ALA A 210 6.09 -16.24 -13.70
N GLY A 211 6.10 -14.90 -13.59
CA GLY A 211 5.07 -14.02 -14.13
C GLY A 211 5.13 -12.60 -13.57
N ILE A 212 4.15 -11.81 -13.96
CA ILE A 212 3.91 -10.41 -13.53
C ILE A 212 2.50 -10.27 -12.94
N ASN A 213 2.36 -9.41 -11.94
CA ASN A 213 1.10 -8.96 -11.35
C ASN A 213 0.97 -7.45 -11.53
N ILE A 214 -0.03 -7.00 -12.27
CA ILE A 214 -0.27 -5.58 -12.58
C ILE A 214 -1.11 -4.95 -11.46
N ASP A 215 -0.55 -3.94 -10.78
CA ASP A 215 -1.18 -3.21 -9.67
C ASP A 215 -1.14 -1.70 -9.97
N PHE A 216 -2.09 -1.26 -10.81
CA PHE A 216 -2.11 0.08 -11.42
C PHE A 216 -3.25 0.92 -10.88
N GLU A 217 -2.98 1.80 -9.93
CA GLU A 217 -4.01 2.57 -9.23
C GLU A 217 -4.18 3.99 -9.80
N ASN A 218 -5.35 4.60 -9.55
CA ASN A 218 -5.64 6.01 -9.86
C ASN A 218 -5.41 6.42 -11.34
N LEU A 219 -5.78 5.57 -12.30
CA LEU A 219 -5.49 5.81 -13.73
C LEU A 219 -6.29 6.97 -14.34
N GLN A 220 -7.53 7.21 -13.86
CA GLN A 220 -8.40 8.28 -14.35
C GLN A 220 -8.55 8.22 -15.88
N LEU A 221 -8.87 7.02 -16.38
CA LEU A 221 -9.09 6.81 -17.81
C LEU A 221 -10.47 7.35 -18.19
N ASP A 222 -10.55 7.86 -19.42
CA ASP A 222 -11.84 8.30 -19.98
C ASP A 222 -12.65 7.09 -20.52
N ASP A 223 -11.96 5.97 -20.75
CA ASP A 223 -12.47 4.69 -21.25
C ASP A 223 -11.53 3.55 -20.80
N HIS A 224 -12.07 2.34 -20.61
CA HIS A 224 -11.30 1.16 -20.15
C HIS A 224 -10.51 0.48 -21.28
N GLN A 225 -10.79 0.79 -22.55
CA GLN A 225 -10.15 0.15 -23.70
C GLN A 225 -8.61 0.22 -23.69
N PRO A 226 -7.95 1.35 -23.36
CA PRO A 226 -6.49 1.42 -23.31
C PRO A 226 -5.86 0.45 -22.30
N LEU A 227 -6.50 0.23 -21.16
CA LEU A 227 -6.05 -0.76 -20.18
C LEU A 227 -6.26 -2.18 -20.71
N ASN A 228 -7.43 -2.47 -21.30
CA ASN A 228 -7.72 -3.78 -21.89
C ASN A 228 -6.75 -4.14 -23.02
N ASP A 229 -6.41 -3.18 -23.88
CA ASP A 229 -5.45 -3.38 -24.97
C ASP A 229 -4.04 -3.66 -24.45
N PHE A 230 -3.60 -2.91 -23.43
CA PHE A 230 -2.34 -3.19 -22.73
C PHE A 230 -2.33 -4.59 -22.12
N MET A 231 -3.39 -4.97 -21.40
CA MET A 231 -3.49 -6.28 -20.78
C MET A 231 -3.48 -7.40 -21.82
N ALA A 232 -4.19 -7.24 -22.95
CA ALA A 232 -4.15 -8.21 -24.05
C ALA A 232 -2.75 -8.36 -24.65
N HIS A 233 -2.03 -7.25 -24.80
CA HIS A 233 -0.69 -7.24 -25.37
C HIS A 233 0.33 -7.91 -24.42
N ILE A 234 0.39 -7.47 -23.15
CA ILE A 234 1.32 -8.07 -22.19
C ILE A 234 1.01 -9.55 -21.95
N TYR A 235 -0.27 -9.93 -21.90
CA TYR A 235 -0.70 -11.33 -21.80
C TYR A 235 -0.13 -12.18 -22.94
N THR A 236 -0.28 -11.71 -24.18
CA THR A 236 0.24 -12.41 -25.37
C THR A 236 1.75 -12.59 -25.32
N VAL A 237 2.49 -11.52 -24.98
CA VAL A 237 3.95 -11.54 -24.89
C VAL A 237 4.42 -12.49 -23.79
N PHE A 238 3.84 -12.41 -22.59
CA PHE A 238 4.24 -13.22 -21.44
C PHE A 238 3.87 -14.69 -21.60
N HIS A 239 2.69 -15.00 -22.13
CA HIS A 239 2.26 -16.39 -22.37
C HIS A 239 3.13 -17.10 -23.41
N THR A 240 3.63 -16.37 -24.41
CA THR A 240 4.60 -16.93 -25.38
C THR A 240 5.89 -17.40 -24.71
N GLU A 241 6.25 -16.78 -23.58
CA GLU A 241 7.41 -17.12 -22.75
C GLU A 241 7.08 -18.10 -21.61
N GLY A 242 5.82 -18.57 -21.53
CA GLY A 242 5.35 -19.45 -20.44
C GLY A 242 5.23 -18.75 -19.08
N LEU A 243 5.14 -17.42 -19.08
CA LEU A 243 5.01 -16.58 -17.88
C LEU A 243 3.55 -16.24 -17.61
N LEU A 244 3.19 -16.20 -16.33
CA LEU A 244 1.86 -15.81 -15.88
C LEU A 244 1.66 -14.28 -15.95
N VAL A 245 0.41 -13.87 -16.16
CA VAL A 245 -0.03 -12.48 -16.03
C VAL A 245 -1.24 -12.45 -15.10
N THR A 246 -1.12 -11.69 -14.01
CA THR A 246 -2.20 -11.47 -13.05
C THR A 246 -2.42 -9.98 -12.84
N GLN A 247 -3.54 -9.60 -12.23
CA GLN A 247 -3.89 -8.21 -12.04
C GLN A 247 -4.68 -8.01 -10.75
N ASP A 248 -4.28 -6.99 -9.99
CA ASP A 248 -5.09 -6.42 -8.92
C ASP A 248 -6.05 -5.40 -9.55
N ILE A 249 -7.33 -5.52 -9.23
CA ILE A 249 -8.37 -4.57 -9.65
C ILE A 249 -9.15 -4.06 -8.45
N SER A 250 -9.58 -2.81 -8.51
CA SER A 250 -10.52 -2.26 -7.53
C SER A 250 -11.95 -2.42 -8.07
N PRO A 251 -12.82 -3.20 -7.42
CA PRO A 251 -14.17 -3.50 -7.93
C PRO A 251 -15.07 -2.27 -8.12
N GLU A 252 -14.75 -1.18 -7.42
CA GLU A 252 -15.52 0.07 -7.42
C GLU A 252 -14.90 1.13 -8.38
N ASN A 253 -13.84 0.78 -9.12
CA ASN A 253 -13.18 1.67 -10.07
C ASN A 253 -13.59 1.34 -11.52
N ASP A 254 -14.20 2.31 -12.19
CA ASP A 254 -14.69 2.22 -13.57
C ASP A 254 -13.56 2.10 -14.63
N ASP A 255 -12.30 2.34 -14.25
CA ASP A 255 -11.13 2.09 -15.10
C ASP A 255 -11.02 0.59 -15.50
N TYR A 256 -11.60 -0.31 -14.71
CA TYR A 256 -11.51 -1.76 -14.91
C TYR A 256 -12.80 -2.34 -15.49
N ASP A 257 -12.67 -3.15 -16.54
CA ASP A 257 -13.75 -4.04 -17.03
C ASP A 257 -13.39 -5.51 -16.74
N PRO A 258 -13.84 -6.09 -15.61
CA PRO A 258 -13.53 -7.47 -15.25
C PRO A 258 -13.97 -8.49 -16.29
N ILE A 259 -15.05 -8.21 -17.05
CA ILE A 259 -15.58 -9.14 -18.06
C ILE A 259 -14.62 -9.26 -19.24
N SER A 260 -13.99 -8.16 -19.65
CA SER A 260 -12.95 -8.18 -20.68
C SER A 260 -11.62 -8.66 -20.12
N LEU A 261 -11.22 -8.17 -18.95
CA LEU A 261 -9.93 -8.46 -18.31
C LEU A 261 -9.75 -9.94 -17.97
N GLN A 262 -10.83 -10.70 -17.71
CA GLN A 262 -10.71 -12.15 -17.45
C GLN A 262 -10.12 -12.94 -18.63
N LYS A 263 -10.12 -12.37 -19.84
CA LYS A 263 -9.53 -13.01 -21.04
C LYS A 263 -8.02 -12.81 -21.13
N TYR A 264 -7.49 -11.83 -20.40
CA TYR A 264 -6.10 -11.36 -20.49
C TYR A 264 -5.39 -11.43 -19.14
N ASN A 265 -5.88 -12.29 -18.25
CA ASN A 265 -5.30 -12.55 -16.95
C ASN A 265 -5.46 -14.04 -16.63
N ASP A 266 -4.40 -14.65 -16.10
CA ASP A 266 -4.48 -15.97 -15.48
C ASP A 266 -5.27 -15.92 -14.18
N TYR A 267 -5.09 -14.83 -13.40
CA TYR A 267 -5.82 -14.56 -12.17
C TYR A 267 -6.12 -13.07 -12.03
N ILE A 268 -7.35 -12.75 -11.62
CA ILE A 268 -7.76 -11.42 -11.17
C ILE A 268 -7.91 -11.46 -9.66
N ILE A 269 -7.38 -10.44 -8.99
CA ILE A 269 -7.38 -10.28 -7.54
C ILE A 269 -8.19 -9.02 -7.21
N THR A 270 -9.06 -9.12 -6.20
CA THR A 270 -10.07 -8.11 -5.82
C THR A 270 -10.10 -7.91 -4.32
#